data_AF-A0A0R3S7V1-F1
#
_entry.id   AF-A0A0R3S7V1-F1
#
_cell.length_a   1.000
_cell.length_b   1.000
_cell.length_c   1.000
_cell.angle_alpha   90.00
_cell.angle_beta   90.00
_cell.angle_gamma   90.00
#
_symmetry.space_group_name_H-M   'P 1'
#
loop_
_entity.id
_entity.type
_entity.pdbx_description
1 polymer ?
#
loop_
_entity_poly.entity_id
_entity_poly.type
_entity_poly.pdbx_seq_one_letter_code
_entity_poly.pdbx_strand_id
1 'polypeptide(L)'
;MGCVISCGLKLVLQILNTILFIAFLGVAVFGILLKASKPVVENIITKIFEQFKIGDDDMHQLVTFIVENADGIAIILIVLGFALAALCLVGCIASCCGCTILLKIYAVILIIFVLAQIIAVAVLFSDPSRLSDLLVKAMNELLPHYGVASDKGQTSSSVWNILMSFDSMCCGMDGYTDFNVVYLPSQCCNYALANPPQICDLKEAEKIKMPGCREKIVTFISDNLQIMLYFSIGAILLQIKMGCVISCGFKLVLQIINITLCVAFVAIGILGILLKSSKSVVENLLEKIFDKFNVGDDEMRELAKFMVDNADGLSIVLMAVGFTLALVCLFGFISVCCGLGILLKIYAIVLTVILIAEIIVVAYLFSDPKRIPAILIKALQEAQKHYGGTDAEGQTATATWNVLMTFDGLCCGIDDCKEFPDQTKLPLQCCGKYPNDTSATCTTCPTSNPQPGCREKIEKFVYENAKTIMYVSIVAIILQALLIAVVVLTICC
;
A
#
# COMPACT_ATOMS: atom_id res chain seq x y z
N MET A 1 6.52 -15.03 5.62
CA MET A 1 6.95 -13.86 6.42
C MET A 1 6.47 -12.50 5.89
N GLY A 2 5.95 -12.38 4.65
CA GLY A 2 5.46 -11.10 4.09
C GLY A 2 4.16 -10.54 4.69
N CYS A 3 3.29 -11.36 5.27
CA CYS A 3 2.10 -10.87 5.99
C CYS A 3 2.48 -10.10 7.27
N VAL A 4 3.57 -10.50 7.92
CA VAL A 4 4.08 -9.90 9.16
C VAL A 4 4.73 -8.54 8.91
N ILE A 5 5.27 -8.30 7.70
CA ILE A 5 5.97 -7.05 7.36
C ILE A 5 5.01 -6.02 6.75
N SER A 6 4.01 -6.44 5.97
CA SER A 6 2.92 -5.56 5.47
C SER A 6 1.99 -5.11 6.59
N CYS A 7 1.57 -6.07 7.41
CA CYS A 7 0.81 -5.80 8.62
C CYS A 7 1.70 -5.03 9.60
N GLY A 8 2.94 -5.48 9.83
CA GLY A 8 3.89 -4.83 10.72
C GLY A 8 4.22 -3.39 10.36
N LEU A 9 4.29 -3.00 9.09
CA LEU A 9 4.63 -1.64 8.69
C LEU A 9 3.42 -0.69 8.71
N LYS A 10 2.23 -1.15 8.31
CA LYS A 10 0.97 -0.41 8.56
C LYS A 10 0.70 -0.29 10.05
N LEU A 11 1.04 -1.33 10.82
CA LEU A 11 0.94 -1.39 12.27
C LEU A 11 2.00 -0.51 12.93
N VAL A 12 3.22 -0.38 12.40
CA VAL A 12 4.23 0.58 12.89
C VAL A 12 3.81 2.00 12.56
N LEU A 13 3.33 2.28 11.35
CA LEU A 13 2.79 3.59 10.97
C LEU A 13 1.58 3.96 11.83
N GLN A 14 0.69 3.00 12.07
CA GLN A 14 -0.49 3.17 12.91
C GLN A 14 -0.11 3.32 14.38
N ILE A 15 0.82 2.53 14.92
CA ILE A 15 1.33 2.66 16.29
C ILE A 15 2.00 4.02 16.46
N LEU A 16 2.87 4.42 15.54
CA LEU A 16 3.59 5.69 15.63
C LEU A 16 2.63 6.88 15.50
N ASN A 17 1.71 6.87 14.53
CA ASN A 17 0.67 7.91 14.42
C ASN A 17 -0.30 7.88 15.59
N THR A 18 -0.57 6.73 16.20
CA THR A 18 -1.44 6.62 17.40
C THR A 18 -0.72 7.15 18.64
N ILE A 19 0.56 6.83 18.82
CA ILE A 19 1.39 7.37 19.91
C ILE A 19 1.50 8.89 19.75
N LEU A 20 1.80 9.38 18.55
CA LEU A 20 1.86 10.82 18.27
C LEU A 20 0.50 11.50 18.43
N PHE A 21 -0.58 10.85 18.00
CA PHE A 21 -1.94 11.35 18.22
C PHE A 21 -2.24 11.50 19.72
N ILE A 22 -1.96 10.48 20.53
CA ILE A 22 -2.15 10.53 21.99
C ILE A 22 -1.25 11.59 22.61
N ALA A 23 0.01 11.71 22.17
CA ALA A 23 0.94 12.71 22.66
C ALA A 23 0.48 14.14 22.34
N PHE A 24 0.13 14.44 21.10
CA PHE A 24 -0.35 15.77 20.69
C PHE A 24 -1.71 16.12 21.28
N LEU A 25 -2.59 15.12 21.46
CA LEU A 25 -3.85 15.30 22.19
C LEU A 25 -3.59 15.57 23.67
N GLY A 26 -2.61 14.90 24.29
CA GLY A 26 -2.14 15.19 25.64
C GLY A 26 -1.59 16.62 25.78
N VAL A 27 -0.81 17.09 24.80
CA VAL A 27 -0.32 18.49 24.74
C VAL A 27 -1.49 19.48 24.63
N ALA A 28 -2.49 19.21 23.79
CA ALA A 28 -3.68 20.05 23.67
C ALA A 28 -4.49 20.09 24.98
N VAL A 29 -4.70 18.93 25.62
CA VAL A 29 -5.39 18.83 26.92
C VAL A 29 -4.60 19.55 28.01
N PHE A 30 -3.28 19.43 28.04
CA PHE A 30 -2.43 20.18 28.96
C PHE A 30 -2.55 21.69 28.72
N GLY A 31 -2.60 22.14 27.46
CA GLY A 31 -2.91 23.53 27.12
C GLY A 31 -4.28 23.99 27.64
N ILE A 32 -5.32 23.16 27.56
CA ILE A 32 -6.64 23.46 28.13
C ILE A 32 -6.56 23.56 29.66
N LEU A 33 -5.84 22.65 30.32
CA LEU A 33 -5.65 22.65 31.77
C LEU A 33 -4.87 23.88 32.24
N LEU A 34 -3.83 24.29 31.48
CA LEU A 34 -3.10 25.55 31.69
C LEU A 34 -4.02 26.76 31.70
N LYS A 35 -5.00 26.78 30.79
CA LYS A 35 -5.98 27.87 30.71
C LYS A 35 -7.09 27.78 31.77
N ALA A 36 -7.51 26.57 32.12
CA ALA A 36 -8.72 26.34 32.93
C ALA A 36 -8.45 26.25 34.43
N SER A 37 -7.30 25.73 34.87
CA SER A 37 -7.04 25.48 36.29
C SER A 37 -5.55 25.53 36.66
N LYS A 38 -5.14 26.72 37.13
CA LYS A 38 -3.83 26.99 37.74
C LYS A 38 -3.41 25.98 38.84
N PRO A 39 -4.25 25.65 39.85
CA PRO A 39 -3.85 24.72 40.91
C PRO A 39 -3.68 23.27 40.44
N VAL A 40 -4.38 22.87 39.37
CA VAL A 40 -4.21 21.53 38.78
C VAL A 40 -2.86 21.43 38.06
N VAL A 41 -2.47 22.49 37.36
CA VAL A 41 -1.19 22.58 36.66
C VAL A 41 -0.04 22.55 37.66
N GLU A 42 -0.09 23.35 38.72
CA GLU A 42 0.93 23.37 39.78
C GLU A 42 1.17 21.96 40.33
N ASN A 43 0.09 21.25 40.68
CA ASN A 43 0.16 19.91 41.26
C ASN A 43 0.64 18.82 40.28
N ILE A 44 0.44 19.01 38.97
CA ILE A 44 0.95 18.08 37.94
C ILE A 44 2.45 18.32 37.72
N ILE A 45 2.86 19.58 37.61
CA ILE A 45 4.24 19.94 37.30
C ILE A 45 5.16 19.58 38.49
N THR A 46 4.75 19.87 39.73
CA THR A 46 5.52 19.49 40.94
C THR A 46 5.74 17.98 41.02
N LYS A 47 4.71 17.17 40.76
CA LYS A 47 4.82 15.71 40.74
C LYS A 47 5.76 15.17 39.66
N ILE A 48 5.76 15.75 38.47
CA ILE A 48 6.69 15.35 37.39
C ILE A 48 8.13 15.63 37.82
N PHE A 49 8.39 16.80 38.42
CA PHE A 49 9.73 17.20 38.82
C PHE A 49 10.28 16.40 40.02
N GLU A 50 9.44 16.11 41.01
CA GLU A 50 9.79 15.18 42.09
C GLU A 50 10.20 13.80 41.54
N GLN A 51 9.54 13.33 40.46
CA GLN A 51 9.85 12.05 39.83
C GLN A 51 11.21 12.03 39.11
N PHE A 52 11.68 13.18 38.61
CA PHE A 52 12.92 13.30 37.85
C PHE A 52 14.13 13.83 38.65
N LYS A 53 13.97 14.14 39.95
CA LYS A 53 15.03 14.66 40.85
C LYS A 53 15.78 15.89 40.29
N ILE A 54 15.05 16.86 39.78
CA ILE A 54 15.62 18.12 39.29
C ILE A 54 15.75 19.11 40.48
N GLY A 55 16.84 19.87 40.57
CA GLY A 55 17.22 20.65 41.77
C GLY A 55 16.18 21.67 42.23
N ASP A 56 15.92 21.71 43.54
CA ASP A 56 14.74 22.34 44.18
C ASP A 56 14.61 23.87 44.00
N ASP A 57 15.70 24.63 43.90
CA ASP A 57 15.64 26.10 43.95
C ASP A 57 15.22 26.77 42.63
N ASP A 58 15.58 26.20 41.47
CA ASP A 58 15.17 26.71 40.15
C ASP A 58 13.75 26.23 39.76
N MET A 59 13.28 25.14 40.37
CA MET A 59 12.01 24.46 40.04
C MET A 59 10.79 25.26 40.48
N HIS A 60 10.77 25.75 41.71
CA HIS A 60 9.63 26.51 42.24
C HIS A 60 9.45 27.86 41.51
N GLN A 61 10.54 28.48 41.07
CA GLN A 61 10.49 29.70 40.25
C GLN A 61 9.85 29.44 38.87
N LEU A 62 10.24 28.36 38.20
CA LEU A 62 9.69 27.99 36.88
C LEU A 62 8.19 27.66 36.94
N VAL A 63 7.75 26.94 37.99
CA VAL A 63 6.34 26.55 38.16
C VAL A 63 5.43 27.76 38.38
N THR A 64 5.79 28.63 39.32
CA THR A 64 5.02 29.84 39.66
C THR A 64 4.90 30.75 38.43
N PHE A 65 5.98 30.84 37.65
CA PHE A 65 6.04 31.64 36.45
C PHE A 65 5.21 31.12 35.27
N ILE A 66 5.24 29.80 35.02
CA ILE A 66 4.41 29.15 33.99
C ILE A 66 2.93 29.37 34.29
N VAL A 67 2.55 29.34 35.58
CA VAL A 67 1.16 29.47 36.05
C VAL A 67 0.65 30.91 35.98
N GLU A 68 1.53 31.89 36.18
CA GLU A 68 1.19 33.32 36.06
C GLU A 68 1.05 33.78 34.60
N ASN A 69 1.78 33.16 33.67
CA ASN A 69 1.82 33.57 32.26
C ASN A 69 1.27 32.51 31.28
N ALA A 70 0.48 31.58 31.81
CA ALA A 70 0.00 30.38 31.13
C ALA A 70 -0.85 30.66 29.88
N ASP A 71 -1.54 31.80 29.80
CA ASP A 71 -2.60 32.03 28.81
C ASP A 71 -2.11 32.02 27.35
N GLY A 72 -0.96 32.64 27.08
CA GLY A 72 -0.36 32.65 25.73
C GLY A 72 0.18 31.28 25.31
N ILE A 73 0.86 30.59 26.23
CA ILE A 73 1.40 29.24 26.01
C ILE A 73 0.24 28.26 25.78
N ALA A 74 -0.80 28.35 26.60
CA ALA A 74 -1.99 27.51 26.51
C ALA A 74 -2.63 27.59 25.12
N ILE A 75 -2.80 28.79 24.56
CA ILE A 75 -3.42 28.95 23.22
C ILE A 75 -2.56 28.29 22.14
N ILE A 76 -1.24 28.49 22.15
CA ILE A 76 -0.33 27.87 21.17
C ILE A 76 -0.37 26.35 21.28
N LEU A 77 -0.29 25.81 22.50
CA LEU A 77 -0.35 24.37 22.75
C LEU A 77 -1.69 23.76 22.31
N ILE A 78 -2.81 24.47 22.51
CA ILE A 78 -4.14 24.03 22.07
C ILE A 78 -4.21 23.95 20.55
N VAL A 79 -3.87 25.05 19.85
CA VAL A 79 -4.01 25.13 18.38
C VAL A 79 -3.05 24.17 17.69
N LEU A 80 -1.77 24.19 18.08
CA LEU A 80 -0.76 23.33 17.49
C LEU A 80 -1.01 21.86 17.84
N GLY A 81 -1.37 21.58 19.09
CA GLY A 81 -1.70 20.23 19.56
C GLY A 81 -2.87 19.61 18.80
N PHE A 82 -3.99 20.34 18.64
CA PHE A 82 -5.12 19.82 17.87
C PHE A 82 -4.85 19.71 16.37
N ALA A 83 -4.13 20.66 15.77
CA ALA A 83 -3.78 20.60 14.35
C ALA A 83 -2.90 19.38 14.03
N LEU A 84 -1.87 19.13 14.85
CA LEU A 84 -0.99 17.96 14.70
C LEU A 84 -1.70 16.66 15.05
N ALA A 85 -2.57 16.64 16.06
CA ALA A 85 -3.42 15.49 16.37
C ALA A 85 -4.37 15.16 15.20
N ALA A 86 -4.99 16.15 14.57
CA ALA A 86 -5.83 15.93 13.39
C ALA A 86 -5.04 15.34 12.21
N LEU A 87 -3.82 15.82 11.97
CA LEU A 87 -2.92 15.25 10.96
C LEU A 87 -2.59 13.77 11.26
N CYS A 88 -2.25 13.45 12.51
CA CYS A 88 -1.99 12.07 12.94
C CYS A 88 -3.24 11.18 12.84
N LEU A 89 -4.42 11.72 13.14
CA LEU A 89 -5.69 11.02 13.01
C LEU A 89 -5.99 10.66 11.54
N VAL A 90 -5.77 11.59 10.60
CA VAL A 90 -5.86 11.32 9.16
C VAL A 90 -4.89 10.21 8.76
N GLY A 91 -3.66 10.23 9.29
CA GLY A 91 -2.68 9.15 9.10
C GLY A 91 -3.14 7.80 9.64
N CYS A 92 -3.78 7.75 10.81
CA CYS A 92 -4.37 6.54 11.37
C CYS A 92 -5.54 6.01 10.52
N ILE A 93 -6.45 6.89 10.09
CA ILE A 93 -7.59 6.53 9.24
C ILE A 93 -7.10 6.03 7.88
N ALA A 94 -6.12 6.71 7.27
CA ALA A 94 -5.52 6.31 6.01
C ALA A 94 -4.88 4.91 6.08
N SER A 95 -4.24 4.57 7.21
CA SER A 95 -3.66 3.24 7.43
C SER A 95 -4.73 2.17 7.70
N CYS A 96 -5.76 2.50 8.48
CA CYS A 96 -6.79 1.58 8.95
C CYS A 96 -7.84 1.23 7.87
N CYS A 97 -8.35 2.23 7.15
CA CYS A 97 -9.42 2.03 6.15
C CYS A 97 -8.90 1.54 4.79
N GLY A 98 -7.58 1.45 4.60
CA GLY A 98 -6.97 1.03 3.33
C GLY A 98 -7.26 1.95 2.15
N CYS A 99 -7.77 3.16 2.39
CA CYS A 99 -8.11 4.15 1.38
C CYS A 99 -6.84 4.71 0.73
N THR A 100 -6.50 4.17 -0.45
CA THR A 100 -5.30 4.56 -1.20
C THR A 100 -5.27 6.03 -1.59
N ILE A 101 -6.43 6.65 -1.81
CA ILE A 101 -6.55 8.09 -2.10
C ILE A 101 -6.17 8.93 -0.88
N LEU A 102 -6.68 8.59 0.30
CA LEU A 102 -6.39 9.32 1.54
C LEU A 102 -4.92 9.19 1.94
N LEU A 103 -4.33 8.01 1.72
CA LEU A 103 -2.90 7.77 1.91
C LEU A 103 -2.03 8.62 0.97
N LYS A 104 -2.44 8.79 -0.30
CA LYS A 104 -1.76 9.67 -1.26
C LYS A 104 -1.82 11.13 -0.84
N ILE A 105 -2.99 11.60 -0.39
CA ILE A 105 -3.16 12.98 0.09
C ILE A 105 -2.29 13.21 1.33
N TYR A 106 -2.31 12.28 2.29
CA TYR A 106 -1.47 12.31 3.48
C TYR A 106 0.03 12.34 3.12
N ALA A 107 0.47 11.52 2.17
CA ALA A 107 1.84 11.52 1.66
C ALA A 107 2.25 12.86 1.03
N VAL A 108 1.38 13.46 0.20
CA VAL A 108 1.64 14.77 -0.41
C VAL A 108 1.77 15.85 0.66
N ILE A 109 0.91 15.85 1.68
CA ILE A 109 0.99 16.79 2.80
C ILE A 109 2.32 16.64 3.54
N LEU A 110 2.76 15.40 3.82
CA LEU A 110 4.06 15.16 4.45
C LEU A 110 5.24 15.62 3.59
N ILE A 111 5.19 15.41 2.27
CA ILE A 111 6.23 15.89 1.35
C ILE A 111 6.30 17.42 1.36
N ILE A 112 5.15 18.10 1.35
CA ILE A 112 5.10 19.57 1.46
C ILE A 112 5.71 20.03 2.78
N PHE A 113 5.41 19.36 3.90
CA PHE A 113 6.03 19.68 5.20
C PHE A 113 7.54 19.46 5.20
N VAL A 114 8.04 18.35 4.63
CA VAL A 114 9.48 18.11 4.52
C VAL A 114 10.15 19.21 3.68
N LEU A 115 9.56 19.58 2.55
CA LEU A 115 10.10 20.65 1.71
C LEU A 115 10.09 22.00 2.44
N ALA A 116 9.01 22.33 3.14
CA ALA A 116 8.92 23.54 3.94
C ALA A 116 9.96 23.55 5.07
N GLN A 117 10.20 22.41 5.73
CA GLN A 117 11.23 22.26 6.76
C GLN A 117 12.64 22.37 6.20
N ILE A 118 12.93 21.76 5.05
CA ILE A 118 14.24 21.88 4.38
C ILE A 118 14.50 23.34 4.02
N ILE A 119 13.50 24.04 3.46
CA ILE A 119 13.61 25.48 3.14
C ILE A 119 13.81 26.29 4.43
N ALA A 120 13.01 26.04 5.47
CA ALA A 120 13.14 26.75 6.74
C ALA A 120 14.52 26.54 7.37
N VAL A 121 15.03 25.29 7.41
CA VAL A 121 16.36 24.98 7.91
C VAL A 121 17.43 25.65 7.03
N ALA A 122 17.34 25.54 5.71
CA ALA A 122 18.29 26.20 4.82
C ALA A 122 18.31 27.72 5.05
N VAL A 123 17.16 28.38 5.14
CA VAL A 123 17.06 29.84 5.33
C VAL A 123 17.53 30.27 6.71
N LEU A 124 17.07 29.58 7.76
CA LEU A 124 17.38 29.95 9.16
C LEU A 124 18.83 29.66 9.54
N PHE A 125 19.46 28.64 8.94
CA PHE A 125 20.83 28.24 9.25
C PHE A 125 21.87 28.74 8.24
N SER A 126 21.46 29.38 7.13
CA SER A 126 22.40 30.04 6.20
C SER A 126 23.12 31.23 6.86
N ASP A 127 22.48 31.85 7.84
CA ASP A 127 23.03 32.99 8.58
C ASP A 127 22.65 32.83 10.06
N PRO A 128 23.64 32.66 10.96
CA PRO A 128 23.38 32.40 12.37
C PRO A 128 22.65 33.55 13.09
N SER A 129 22.66 34.77 12.51
CA SER A 129 21.97 35.93 13.07
C SER A 129 20.52 36.07 12.60
N ARG A 130 20.10 35.36 11.54
CA ARG A 130 18.75 35.48 10.97
C ARG A 130 17.66 35.09 11.94
N LEU A 131 17.85 33.98 12.64
CA LEU A 131 16.85 33.49 13.59
C LEU A 131 16.69 34.45 14.76
N SER A 132 17.79 35.00 15.27
CA SER A 132 17.74 36.01 16.34
C SER A 132 17.10 37.30 15.86
N ASP A 133 17.43 37.78 14.66
CA ASP A 133 16.84 39.00 14.09
C ASP A 133 15.33 38.86 13.85
N LEU A 134 14.88 37.71 13.34
CA LEU A 134 13.46 37.42 13.15
C LEU A 134 12.72 37.40 14.49
N LEU A 135 13.29 36.78 15.51
CA LEU A 135 12.65 36.71 16.83
C LEU A 135 12.64 38.07 17.51
N VAL A 136 13.75 38.81 17.47
CA VAL A 136 13.87 40.19 17.95
C VAL A 136 12.84 41.09 17.27
N LYS A 137 12.68 40.98 15.95
CA LYS A 137 11.68 41.75 15.21
C LYS A 137 10.26 41.40 15.64
N ALA A 138 9.94 40.11 15.75
CA ALA A 138 8.62 39.66 16.19
C ALA A 138 8.30 40.14 17.61
N MET A 139 9.28 40.10 18.53
CA MET A 139 9.11 40.60 19.90
C MET A 139 8.91 42.11 19.94
N ASN A 140 9.68 42.87 19.14
CA ASN A 140 9.48 44.31 18.98
C ASN A 140 8.09 44.66 18.44
N GLU A 141 7.54 43.88 17.50
CA GLU A 141 6.19 44.10 16.97
C GLU A 141 5.09 43.78 18.01
N LEU A 142 5.36 42.87 18.95
CA LEU A 142 4.42 42.53 20.02
C LEU A 142 4.44 43.53 21.18
N LEU A 143 5.60 44.14 21.47
CA LEU A 143 5.81 44.99 22.64
C LEU A 143 4.81 46.17 22.78
N PRO A 144 4.41 46.88 21.69
CA PRO A 144 3.42 47.96 21.78
C PRO A 144 2.03 47.53 22.27
N HIS A 145 1.71 46.25 22.19
CA HIS A 145 0.43 45.70 22.65
C HIS A 145 0.43 45.31 24.13
N TYR A 146 1.57 45.38 24.80
CA TYR A 146 1.69 45.05 26.21
C TYR A 146 0.79 45.94 27.09
N GLY A 147 0.00 45.34 27.97
CA GLY A 147 -0.87 46.04 28.91
C GLY A 147 -2.16 46.60 28.30
N VAL A 148 -2.41 46.36 27.01
CA VAL A 148 -3.64 46.78 26.34
C VAL A 148 -4.78 45.82 26.68
N ALA A 149 -5.92 46.34 27.11
CA ALA A 149 -7.14 45.56 27.39
C ALA A 149 -7.81 45.04 26.11
N SER A 150 -7.15 44.10 25.42
CA SER A 150 -7.63 43.41 24.22
C SER A 150 -7.08 41.99 24.19
N ASP A 151 -7.69 41.07 23.42
CA ASP A 151 -7.21 39.68 23.31
C ASP A 151 -5.75 39.60 22.82
N LYS A 152 -5.38 40.49 21.89
CA LYS A 152 -3.99 40.63 21.41
C LYS A 152 -3.07 41.19 22.49
N GLY A 153 -3.57 42.12 23.31
CA GLY A 153 -2.78 42.73 24.39
C GLY A 153 -2.55 41.78 25.56
N GLN A 154 -3.53 40.95 25.93
CA GLN A 154 -3.35 39.87 26.90
C GLN A 154 -2.28 38.88 26.42
N THR A 155 -2.36 38.45 25.15
CA THR A 155 -1.37 37.55 24.55
C THR A 155 0.03 38.16 24.54
N SER A 156 0.16 39.44 24.16
CA SER A 156 1.44 40.16 24.20
C SER A 156 2.00 40.23 25.63
N SER A 157 1.16 40.60 26.60
CA SER A 157 1.55 40.67 28.01
C SER A 157 2.07 39.34 28.55
N SER A 158 1.40 38.23 28.24
CA SER A 158 1.88 36.90 28.65
C SER A 158 3.24 36.57 28.03
N VAL A 159 3.41 36.76 26.71
CA VAL A 159 4.66 36.45 26.00
C VAL A 159 5.83 37.28 26.55
N TRP A 160 5.60 38.55 26.80
CA TRP A 160 6.62 39.46 27.32
C TRP A 160 7.00 39.19 28.77
N ASN A 161 6.02 38.93 29.63
CA ASN A 161 6.29 38.50 31.01
C ASN A 161 7.14 37.23 31.03
N ILE A 162 6.87 36.29 30.11
CA ILE A 162 7.66 35.07 29.92
C ILE A 162 9.12 35.40 29.56
N LEU A 163 9.31 36.19 28.52
CA LEU A 163 10.64 36.54 28.05
C LEU A 163 11.48 37.28 29.11
N MET A 164 10.83 38.18 29.87
CA MET A 164 11.47 39.00 30.89
C MET A 164 11.96 38.20 32.10
N SER A 165 11.41 37.00 32.35
CA SER A 165 11.80 36.19 33.52
C SER A 165 12.42 34.83 33.18
N PHE A 166 12.41 34.43 31.91
CA PHE A 166 12.98 33.15 31.46
C PHE A 166 14.51 33.19 31.41
N ASP A 167 15.25 32.39 32.17
CA ASP A 167 16.73 32.30 32.11
C ASP A 167 17.44 33.66 32.36
N SER A 168 17.44 34.11 33.63
CA SER A 168 17.82 35.45 34.12
C SER A 168 16.83 36.58 33.84
N MET A 169 16.69 37.59 34.73
CA MET A 169 15.70 38.67 34.53
C MET A 169 16.20 39.77 33.57
N CYS A 170 15.30 40.25 32.70
CA CYS A 170 15.52 41.37 31.79
C CYS A 170 14.25 42.23 31.70
N CYS A 171 14.36 43.45 31.15
CA CYS A 171 13.23 44.39 31.04
C CYS A 171 13.19 45.05 29.67
N GLY A 172 12.06 44.90 28.96
CA GLY A 172 11.88 45.45 27.62
C GLY A 172 12.83 44.83 26.58
N MET A 173 12.80 45.30 25.34
CA MET A 173 13.76 44.85 24.33
C MET A 173 15.15 45.43 24.60
N ASP A 174 15.20 46.75 24.78
CA ASP A 174 16.39 47.57 25.00
C ASP A 174 16.38 48.26 26.38
N GLY A 175 15.26 48.23 27.09
CA GLY A 175 15.18 48.63 28.49
C GLY A 175 13.77 49.01 28.97
N TYR A 176 13.71 49.58 30.18
CA TYR A 176 12.46 50.00 30.82
C TYR A 176 11.70 51.10 30.04
N THR A 177 12.41 51.89 29.23
CA THR A 177 11.84 52.96 28.41
C THR A 177 11.01 52.47 27.23
N ASP A 178 11.06 51.18 26.90
CA ASP A 178 10.30 50.61 25.78
C ASP A 178 8.80 50.47 26.11
N PHE A 179 8.45 50.52 27.40
CA PHE A 179 7.09 50.46 27.87
C PHE A 179 6.47 51.86 27.92
N ASN A 180 5.35 52.06 27.22
CA ASN A 180 4.59 53.31 27.26
C ASN A 180 3.47 53.26 28.32
N VAL A 181 3.78 52.77 29.52
CA VAL A 181 2.84 52.60 30.64
C VAL A 181 3.38 53.22 31.92
N VAL A 182 2.47 53.69 32.78
CA VAL A 182 2.82 54.34 34.06
C VAL A 182 3.35 53.36 35.08
N TYR A 183 2.84 52.13 35.06
CA TYR A 183 3.26 51.02 35.92
C TYR A 183 3.97 49.99 35.07
N LEU A 184 5.22 49.70 35.42
CA LEU A 184 6.04 48.76 34.68
C LEU A 184 5.82 47.32 35.17
N PRO A 185 6.17 46.32 34.33
CA PRO A 185 6.22 44.93 34.75
C PRO A 185 7.12 44.78 35.99
N SER A 186 6.73 43.93 36.95
CA SER A 186 7.49 43.72 38.20
C SER A 186 8.92 43.22 37.95
N GLN A 187 9.15 42.54 36.82
CA GLN A 187 10.44 42.08 36.34
C GLN A 187 11.43 43.24 36.15
N CYS A 188 10.96 44.43 35.78
CA CYS A 188 11.80 45.61 35.54
C CYS A 188 12.40 46.20 36.81
N CYS A 189 11.80 45.93 37.97
CA CYS A 189 12.29 46.37 39.27
C CYS A 189 12.80 45.21 40.14
N ASN A 190 13.07 44.03 39.57
CA ASN A 190 13.47 42.83 40.33
C ASN A 190 12.42 42.41 41.39
N TYR A 191 11.15 42.77 41.18
CA TYR A 191 10.05 42.54 42.12
C TYR A 191 9.18 41.34 41.78
N ALA A 192 9.59 40.51 40.82
CA ALA A 192 8.88 39.31 40.43
C ALA A 192 8.59 38.34 41.60
N LEU A 193 9.32 38.46 42.72
CA LEU A 193 9.17 37.65 43.93
C LEU A 193 9.02 38.49 45.22
N ALA A 194 8.78 39.80 45.10
CA ALA A 194 8.70 40.69 46.27
C ALA A 194 7.41 40.44 47.07
N ASN A 195 7.56 40.21 48.38
CA ASN A 195 6.45 40.09 49.32
C ASN A 195 6.61 41.12 50.45
N PRO A 196 5.69 42.10 50.60
CA PRO A 196 4.46 42.31 49.84
C PRO A 196 4.70 42.77 48.38
N PRO A 197 3.72 42.58 47.47
CA PRO A 197 3.83 42.99 46.07
C PRO A 197 4.08 44.49 45.96
N GLN A 198 5.20 44.84 45.34
CA GLN A 198 5.62 46.22 45.14
C GLN A 198 5.29 46.70 43.73
N ILE A 199 4.86 47.95 43.63
CA ILE A 199 4.55 48.60 42.36
C ILE A 199 5.87 49.11 41.77
N CYS A 200 6.22 48.63 40.57
CA CYS A 200 7.39 49.10 39.85
C CYS A 200 7.06 50.41 39.11
N ASP A 201 7.63 51.53 39.59
CA ASP A 201 7.53 52.83 38.92
C ASP A 201 8.77 53.13 38.06
N LEU A 202 8.68 54.16 37.22
CA LEU A 202 9.77 54.54 36.31
C LEU A 202 11.05 54.95 37.04
N LYS A 203 10.95 55.58 38.22
CA LYS A 203 12.13 56.06 38.97
C LYS A 203 12.90 54.90 39.57
N GLU A 204 12.17 53.88 40.00
CA GLU A 204 12.73 52.66 40.57
C GLU A 204 13.35 51.78 39.49
N ALA A 205 12.69 51.63 38.34
CA ALA A 205 13.27 50.96 37.17
C ALA A 205 14.53 51.68 36.66
N GLU A 206 14.57 53.02 36.69
CA GLU A 206 15.75 53.83 36.35
C GLU A 206 16.92 53.58 37.30
N LYS A 207 16.63 53.45 38.60
CA LYS A 207 17.64 53.17 39.63
C LYS A 207 18.23 51.75 39.49
N ILE A 208 17.39 50.76 39.18
CA ILE A 208 17.80 49.36 39.06
C ILE A 208 18.51 49.11 37.72
N LYS A 209 18.03 49.76 36.65
CA LYS A 209 18.58 49.69 35.29
C LYS A 209 18.78 48.25 34.81
N MET A 210 17.71 47.47 34.90
CA MET A 210 17.68 46.08 34.44
C MET A 210 18.07 46.00 32.95
N PRO A 211 18.93 45.06 32.53
CA PRO A 211 19.33 44.93 31.12
C PRO A 211 18.14 44.60 30.21
N GLY A 212 18.21 45.04 28.96
CA GLY A 212 17.23 44.70 27.93
C GLY A 212 17.29 43.23 27.51
N CYS A 213 16.17 42.68 27.02
CA CYS A 213 16.07 41.28 26.64
C CYS A 213 16.73 40.96 25.28
N ARG A 214 17.12 41.94 24.47
CA ARG A 214 17.71 41.71 23.13
C ARG A 214 18.95 40.83 23.18
N GLU A 215 19.95 41.21 23.96
CA GLU A 215 21.23 40.50 24.03
C GLU A 215 21.01 39.07 24.50
N LYS A 216 20.14 38.91 25.50
CA LYS A 216 19.72 37.62 26.01
C LYS A 216 19.06 36.72 24.96
N ILE A 217 18.14 37.26 24.14
CA ILE A 217 17.51 36.51 23.03
C ILE A 217 18.59 36.02 22.04
N VAL A 218 19.50 36.91 21.66
CA VAL A 218 20.57 36.61 20.70
C VAL A 218 21.50 35.52 21.25
N THR A 219 21.94 35.65 22.52
CA THR A 219 22.81 34.68 23.18
C THR A 219 22.12 33.33 23.34
N PHE A 220 20.86 33.30 23.82
CA PHE A 220 20.09 32.06 23.96
C PHE A 220 19.94 31.32 22.63
N ILE A 221 19.64 32.04 21.54
CA ILE A 221 19.54 31.43 20.21
C ILE A 221 20.90 30.92 19.74
N SER A 222 21.96 31.71 19.89
CA SER A 222 23.32 31.34 19.47
C SER A 222 23.79 30.06 20.17
N ASP A 223 23.60 29.97 21.48
CA ASP A 223 24.05 28.84 22.29
C ASP A 223 23.26 27.56 22.00
N ASN A 224 21.97 27.69 21.69
CA ASN A 224 21.09 26.56 21.43
C ASN A 224 20.89 26.23 19.94
N LEU A 225 21.52 26.99 19.04
CA LEU A 225 21.36 26.85 17.59
C LEU A 225 21.69 25.43 17.12
N GLN A 226 22.74 24.82 17.70
CA GLN A 226 23.13 23.43 17.39
C GLN A 226 22.05 22.42 17.81
N ILE A 227 21.44 22.59 18.98
CA ILE A 227 20.37 21.70 19.46
C ILE A 227 19.13 21.83 18.56
N MET A 228 18.77 23.06 18.17
CA MET A 228 17.66 23.30 17.23
C MET A 228 17.93 22.68 15.86
N LEU A 229 19.19 22.71 15.39
CA LEU A 229 19.60 22.05 14.15
C LEU A 229 19.43 20.53 14.25
N TYR A 230 19.93 19.91 15.31
CA TYR A 230 19.79 18.46 15.52
C TYR A 230 18.33 18.05 15.62
N PHE A 231 17.49 18.82 16.32
CA PHE A 231 16.06 18.59 16.40
C PHE A 231 15.39 18.66 15.01
N SER A 232 15.74 19.68 14.22
CA SER A 232 15.18 19.87 12.87
C SER A 232 15.62 18.77 11.89
N ILE A 233 16.91 18.41 11.91
CA ILE A 233 17.43 17.28 11.12
C ILE A 233 16.78 15.97 11.57
N GLY A 234 16.61 15.75 12.87
CA GLY A 234 15.92 14.59 13.43
C GLY A 234 14.47 14.49 12.94
N ALA A 235 13.74 15.61 12.93
CA ALA A 235 12.38 15.69 12.43
C ALA A 235 12.30 15.38 10.91
N ILE A 236 13.24 15.91 10.12
CA ILE A 236 13.33 15.63 8.68
C ILE A 236 13.63 14.15 8.44
N LEU A 237 14.60 13.56 9.15
CA LEU A 237 14.95 12.14 9.02
C LEU A 237 13.78 11.23 9.43
N LEU A 238 13.04 11.59 10.47
CA LEU A 238 11.85 10.87 10.90
C LEU A 238 10.75 10.92 9.81
N GLN A 239 10.52 12.07 9.18
CA GLN A 239 9.54 12.22 8.11
C GLN A 239 9.97 11.54 6.80
N ILE A 240 11.25 11.58 6.44
CA ILE A 240 11.79 10.88 5.26
C ILE A 240 11.68 9.35 5.44
N LYS A 241 11.96 8.83 6.64
CA LYS A 241 11.73 7.40 6.94
C LYS A 241 10.26 7.00 6.76
N MET A 242 9.33 7.92 7.01
CA MET A 242 7.90 7.74 6.77
C MET A 242 7.51 7.88 5.28
N GLY A 243 8.20 8.72 4.49
CA GLY A 243 7.99 8.88 3.04
C GLY A 243 8.55 7.75 2.18
N CYS A 244 9.69 7.17 2.58
CA CYS A 244 10.31 5.99 1.94
C CYS A 244 9.42 4.72 2.02
N VAL A 245 8.43 4.72 2.92
CA VAL A 245 7.40 3.68 3.08
C VAL A 245 6.54 3.49 1.82
N ILE A 246 6.39 4.53 0.99
CA ILE A 246 5.60 4.47 -0.25
C ILE A 246 6.33 3.67 -1.35
N SER A 247 7.66 3.79 -1.44
CA SER A 247 8.52 2.96 -2.32
C SER A 247 8.56 1.49 -1.85
N CYS A 248 8.52 1.25 -0.53
CA CYS A 248 8.46 -0.09 0.04
C CYS A 248 7.10 -0.80 -0.23
N GLY A 249 6.00 -0.05 -0.34
CA GLY A 249 4.68 -0.58 -0.65
C GLY A 249 4.59 -1.28 -2.01
N PHE A 250 5.17 -0.69 -3.07
CA PHE A 250 5.18 -1.31 -4.40
C PHE A 250 6.03 -2.59 -4.43
N LYS A 251 7.17 -2.62 -3.74
CA LYS A 251 8.01 -3.82 -3.57
C LYS A 251 7.22 -4.94 -2.89
N LEU A 252 6.46 -4.62 -1.85
CA LEU A 252 5.67 -5.61 -1.13
C LEU A 252 4.50 -6.15 -1.97
N VAL A 253 3.77 -5.28 -2.68
CA VAL A 253 2.70 -5.68 -3.60
C VAL A 253 3.25 -6.62 -4.68
N LEU A 254 4.40 -6.26 -5.27
CA LEU A 254 5.05 -7.08 -6.29
C LEU A 254 5.54 -8.43 -5.75
N GLN A 255 6.01 -8.48 -4.50
CA GLN A 255 6.35 -9.74 -3.83
C GLN A 255 5.14 -10.62 -3.58
N ILE A 256 4.01 -10.06 -3.11
CA ILE A 256 2.77 -10.81 -2.87
C ILE A 256 2.24 -11.38 -4.18
N ILE A 257 2.12 -10.55 -5.22
CA ILE A 257 1.62 -11.01 -6.51
C ILE A 257 2.51 -12.14 -7.05
N ASN A 258 3.82 -11.96 -7.05
CA ASN A 258 4.74 -12.98 -7.56
C ASN A 258 4.76 -14.27 -6.75
N ILE A 259 4.69 -14.21 -5.41
CA ILE A 259 4.65 -15.45 -4.61
C ILE A 259 3.32 -16.17 -4.77
N THR A 260 2.20 -15.45 -4.84
CA THR A 260 0.86 -16.04 -5.06
C THR A 260 0.79 -16.70 -6.44
N LEU A 261 1.25 -15.99 -7.49
CA LEU A 261 1.31 -16.55 -8.84
C LEU A 261 2.28 -17.74 -8.90
N CYS A 262 3.44 -17.66 -8.24
CA CYS A 262 4.38 -18.78 -8.17
C CYS A 262 3.72 -20.03 -7.55
N VAL A 263 3.05 -19.89 -6.41
CA VAL A 263 2.33 -21.01 -5.77
C VAL A 263 1.22 -21.54 -6.67
N ALA A 264 0.46 -20.68 -7.33
CA ALA A 264 -0.60 -21.08 -8.26
C ALA A 264 -0.03 -21.86 -9.46
N PHE A 265 1.05 -21.38 -10.08
CA PHE A 265 1.69 -22.04 -11.21
C PHE A 265 2.42 -23.32 -10.83
N VAL A 266 3.01 -23.41 -9.63
CA VAL A 266 3.51 -24.66 -9.07
C VAL A 266 2.38 -25.67 -8.88
N ALA A 267 1.23 -25.25 -8.35
CA ALA A 267 0.07 -26.12 -8.23
C ALA A 267 -0.44 -26.62 -9.59
N ILE A 268 -0.46 -25.75 -10.61
CA ILE A 268 -0.80 -26.13 -11.99
C ILE A 268 0.22 -27.14 -12.56
N GLY A 269 1.52 -26.92 -12.33
CA GLY A 269 2.57 -27.85 -12.75
C GLY A 269 2.48 -29.21 -12.07
N ILE A 270 2.21 -29.22 -10.75
CA ILE A 270 1.97 -30.45 -9.97
C ILE A 270 0.72 -31.16 -10.47
N LEU A 271 -0.37 -30.43 -10.78
CA LEU A 271 -1.57 -31.02 -11.39
C LEU A 271 -1.23 -31.68 -12.73
N GLY A 272 -0.39 -31.06 -13.55
CA GLY A 272 0.14 -31.69 -14.77
C GLY A 272 0.87 -33.00 -14.51
N ILE A 273 1.75 -33.05 -13.50
CA ILE A 273 2.43 -34.30 -13.10
C ILE A 273 1.42 -35.35 -12.61
N LEU A 274 0.45 -34.96 -11.77
CA LEU A 274 -0.54 -35.88 -11.22
C LEU A 274 -1.45 -36.46 -12.31
N LEU A 275 -1.86 -35.64 -13.28
CA LEU A 275 -2.62 -36.10 -14.45
C LEU A 275 -1.85 -37.16 -15.24
N LYS A 276 -0.53 -37.03 -15.32
CA LYS A 276 0.32 -37.98 -16.03
C LYS A 276 0.60 -39.26 -15.22
N SER A 277 0.85 -39.14 -13.92
CA SER A 277 1.35 -40.25 -13.09
C SER A 277 0.28 -40.98 -12.29
N SER A 278 -0.82 -40.33 -11.93
CA SER A 278 -1.81 -40.88 -11.01
C SER A 278 -3.20 -40.32 -11.28
N LYS A 279 -3.80 -40.75 -12.40
CA LYS A 279 -5.16 -40.38 -12.83
C LYS A 279 -6.19 -40.54 -11.70
N SER A 280 -6.12 -41.65 -10.97
CA SER A 280 -6.99 -41.94 -9.81
C SER A 280 -6.90 -40.92 -8.66
N VAL A 281 -5.76 -40.26 -8.47
CA VAL A 281 -5.63 -39.19 -7.46
C VAL A 281 -6.39 -37.95 -7.90
N VAL A 282 -6.30 -37.61 -9.19
CA VAL A 282 -7.01 -36.46 -9.76
C VAL A 282 -8.52 -36.72 -9.77
N GLU A 283 -8.96 -37.92 -10.12
CA GLU A 283 -10.38 -38.31 -10.05
C GLU A 283 -10.96 -38.16 -8.64
N ASN A 284 -10.26 -38.68 -7.62
CA ASN A 284 -10.68 -38.55 -6.22
C ASN A 284 -10.75 -37.09 -5.74
N LEU A 285 -9.85 -36.24 -6.23
CA LEU A 285 -9.87 -34.79 -5.96
C LEU A 285 -11.06 -34.12 -6.63
N LEU A 286 -11.33 -34.49 -7.87
CA LEU A 286 -12.41 -33.98 -8.70
C LEU A 286 -13.78 -34.32 -8.09
N GLU A 287 -13.98 -35.57 -7.65
CA GLU A 287 -15.20 -36.00 -6.97
C GLU A 287 -15.47 -35.18 -5.70
N LYS A 288 -14.44 -34.95 -4.87
CA LYS A 288 -14.56 -34.09 -3.68
C LYS A 288 -14.94 -32.65 -4.02
N ILE A 289 -14.48 -32.12 -5.14
CA ILE A 289 -14.83 -30.76 -5.60
C ILE A 289 -16.29 -30.72 -6.05
N PHE A 290 -16.74 -31.70 -6.85
CA PHE A 290 -18.13 -31.77 -7.30
C PHE A 290 -19.11 -31.89 -6.13
N ASP A 291 -18.80 -32.74 -5.16
CA ASP A 291 -19.62 -32.89 -3.94
C ASP A 291 -19.64 -31.56 -3.14
N LYS A 292 -18.51 -30.84 -3.07
CA LYS A 292 -18.42 -29.57 -2.33
C LYS A 292 -19.20 -28.43 -3.00
N PHE A 293 -19.21 -28.37 -4.33
CA PHE A 293 -19.92 -27.34 -5.10
C PHE A 293 -21.34 -27.75 -5.52
N ASN A 294 -21.82 -28.91 -5.04
CA ASN A 294 -23.15 -29.44 -5.31
C ASN A 294 -23.45 -29.54 -6.82
N VAL A 295 -22.43 -29.90 -7.61
CA VAL A 295 -22.54 -30.07 -9.06
C VAL A 295 -23.23 -31.41 -9.32
N GLY A 296 -24.55 -31.37 -9.50
CA GLY A 296 -25.41 -32.55 -9.65
C GLY A 296 -25.66 -33.02 -11.08
N ASP A 297 -24.85 -32.57 -12.04
CA ASP A 297 -25.00 -32.94 -13.45
C ASP A 297 -24.09 -34.14 -13.78
N ASP A 298 -24.71 -35.31 -13.96
CA ASP A 298 -24.00 -36.58 -14.23
C ASP A 298 -23.19 -36.51 -15.54
N GLU A 299 -23.65 -35.75 -16.55
CA GLU A 299 -22.91 -35.55 -17.80
C GLU A 299 -21.60 -34.78 -17.58
N MET A 300 -21.61 -33.77 -16.71
CA MET A 300 -20.40 -33.00 -16.35
C MET A 300 -19.40 -33.85 -15.55
N ARG A 301 -19.87 -34.76 -14.70
CA ARG A 301 -19.00 -35.68 -13.95
C ARG A 301 -18.35 -36.70 -14.89
N GLU A 302 -19.11 -37.29 -15.80
CA GLU A 302 -18.56 -38.23 -16.79
C GLU A 302 -17.59 -37.54 -17.74
N LEU A 303 -17.94 -36.35 -18.26
CA LEU A 303 -17.06 -35.58 -19.13
C LEU A 303 -15.73 -35.25 -18.45
N ALA A 304 -15.77 -34.91 -17.17
CA ALA A 304 -14.57 -34.54 -16.44
C ALA A 304 -13.69 -35.75 -16.05
N LYS A 305 -14.28 -36.91 -15.71
CA LYS A 305 -13.53 -38.17 -15.56
C LYS A 305 -12.87 -38.57 -16.88
N PHE A 306 -13.63 -38.50 -17.96
CA PHE A 306 -13.13 -38.75 -19.30
C PHE A 306 -11.95 -37.83 -19.69
N MET A 307 -12.01 -36.54 -19.36
CA MET A 307 -10.90 -35.61 -19.60
C MET A 307 -9.65 -36.00 -18.83
N VAL A 308 -9.79 -36.50 -17.60
CA VAL A 308 -8.66 -36.96 -16.75
C VAL A 308 -8.02 -38.23 -17.34
N ASP A 309 -8.84 -39.17 -17.80
CA ASP A 309 -8.36 -40.43 -18.38
C ASP A 309 -7.53 -40.23 -19.65
N ASN A 310 -7.76 -39.12 -20.36
CA ASN A 310 -7.17 -38.82 -21.66
C ASN A 310 -6.36 -37.52 -21.66
N ALA A 311 -5.91 -37.10 -20.47
CA ALA A 311 -5.22 -35.84 -20.27
C ALA A 311 -3.75 -35.85 -20.72
N ASP A 312 -3.24 -36.86 -21.41
CA ASP A 312 -1.79 -37.02 -21.61
C ASP A 312 -1.16 -35.80 -22.31
N GLY A 313 -1.78 -35.26 -23.36
CA GLY A 313 -1.33 -34.02 -24.01
C GLY A 313 -1.51 -32.76 -23.14
N LEU A 314 -2.65 -32.66 -22.45
CA LEU A 314 -2.94 -31.57 -21.52
C LEU A 314 -1.95 -31.54 -20.34
N SER A 315 -1.54 -32.71 -19.85
CA SER A 315 -0.62 -32.90 -18.72
C SER A 315 0.76 -32.34 -19.04
N ILE A 316 1.25 -32.54 -20.27
CA ILE A 316 2.52 -32.00 -20.75
C ILE A 316 2.46 -30.48 -20.82
N VAL A 317 1.38 -29.92 -21.37
CA VAL A 317 1.18 -28.47 -21.47
C VAL A 317 1.12 -27.83 -20.08
N LEU A 318 0.31 -28.38 -19.17
CA LEU A 318 0.17 -27.88 -17.81
C LEU A 318 1.49 -27.95 -17.03
N MET A 319 2.24 -29.05 -17.19
CA MET A 319 3.56 -29.22 -16.57
C MET A 319 4.55 -28.16 -17.09
N ALA A 320 4.69 -28.03 -18.41
CA ALA A 320 5.63 -27.11 -19.03
C ALA A 320 5.28 -25.65 -18.70
N VAL A 321 4.04 -25.23 -18.99
CA VAL A 321 3.60 -23.85 -18.77
C VAL A 321 3.60 -23.51 -17.28
N GLY A 322 3.14 -24.42 -16.42
CA GLY A 322 3.11 -24.23 -14.98
C GLY A 322 4.50 -23.99 -14.39
N PHE A 323 5.47 -24.88 -14.65
CA PHE A 323 6.81 -24.69 -14.08
C PHE A 323 7.58 -23.53 -14.71
N THR A 324 7.43 -23.28 -16.02
CA THR A 324 8.09 -22.12 -16.65
C THR A 324 7.56 -20.80 -16.07
N LEU A 325 6.26 -20.64 -15.91
CA LEU A 325 5.68 -19.41 -15.33
C LEU A 325 5.99 -19.30 -13.83
N ALA A 326 6.05 -20.42 -13.10
CA ALA A 326 6.49 -20.43 -11.71
C ALA A 326 7.93 -19.91 -11.58
N LEU A 327 8.84 -20.28 -12.48
CA LEU A 327 10.21 -19.77 -12.49
C LEU A 327 10.27 -18.26 -12.78
N VAL A 328 9.47 -17.77 -13.73
CA VAL A 328 9.37 -16.33 -14.00
C VAL A 328 8.87 -15.57 -12.76
N CYS A 329 7.85 -16.09 -12.07
CA CYS A 329 7.34 -15.51 -10.84
C CYS A 329 8.36 -15.58 -9.69
N LEU A 330 9.14 -16.66 -9.61
CA LEU A 330 10.21 -16.81 -8.63
C LEU A 330 11.32 -15.78 -8.85
N PHE A 331 11.72 -15.53 -10.10
CA PHE A 331 12.67 -14.45 -10.40
C PHE A 331 12.12 -13.07 -10.06
N GLY A 332 10.84 -12.82 -10.33
CA GLY A 332 10.14 -11.61 -9.89
C GLY A 332 10.23 -11.44 -8.38
N PHE A 333 9.95 -12.49 -7.61
CA PHE A 333 10.06 -12.49 -6.15
C PHE A 333 11.50 -12.23 -5.66
N ILE A 334 12.49 -12.97 -6.18
CA ILE A 334 13.90 -12.85 -5.79
C ILE A 334 14.44 -11.45 -6.12
N SER A 335 14.09 -10.89 -7.29
CA SER A 335 14.55 -9.58 -7.72
C SER A 335 14.21 -8.47 -6.72
N VAL A 336 13.00 -8.54 -6.15
CA VAL A 336 12.52 -7.58 -5.16
C VAL A 336 13.03 -7.93 -3.76
N CYS A 337 13.07 -9.21 -3.39
CA CYS A 337 13.51 -9.68 -2.07
C CYS A 337 14.99 -9.37 -1.80
N CYS A 338 15.86 -9.57 -2.79
CA CYS A 338 17.29 -9.36 -2.66
C CYS A 338 17.75 -7.95 -3.08
N GLY A 339 16.82 -7.08 -3.50
CA GLY A 339 17.15 -5.73 -3.97
C GLY A 339 18.00 -5.70 -5.24
N LEU A 340 17.95 -6.76 -6.07
CA LEU A 340 18.75 -6.90 -7.27
C LEU A 340 18.15 -6.09 -8.42
N GLY A 341 18.51 -4.79 -8.51
CA GLY A 341 17.95 -3.89 -9.51
C GLY A 341 18.15 -4.34 -10.97
N ILE A 342 19.26 -5.02 -11.27
CA ILE A 342 19.50 -5.61 -12.61
C ILE A 342 18.49 -6.73 -12.90
N LEU A 343 18.24 -7.61 -11.92
CA LEU A 343 17.30 -8.71 -12.07
C LEU A 343 15.86 -8.20 -12.21
N LEU A 344 15.51 -7.09 -11.55
CA LEU A 344 14.20 -6.45 -11.67
C LEU A 344 13.98 -5.87 -13.08
N LYS A 345 15.03 -5.29 -13.69
CA LYS A 345 14.99 -4.82 -15.09
C LYS A 345 14.83 -5.97 -16.08
N ILE A 346 15.56 -7.07 -15.85
CA ILE A 346 15.41 -8.29 -16.67
C ILE A 346 13.98 -8.84 -16.56
N TYR A 347 13.44 -8.92 -15.33
CA TYR A 347 12.07 -9.34 -15.09
C TYR A 347 11.05 -8.45 -15.82
N ALA A 348 11.22 -7.12 -15.81
CA ALA A 348 10.39 -6.19 -16.57
C ALA A 348 10.44 -6.45 -18.09
N ILE A 349 11.64 -6.72 -18.64
CA ILE A 349 11.82 -7.06 -20.05
C ILE A 349 11.10 -8.37 -20.39
N VAL A 350 11.26 -9.41 -19.57
CA VAL A 350 10.59 -10.70 -19.77
C VAL A 350 9.06 -10.53 -19.77
N LEU A 351 8.49 -9.83 -18.79
CA LEU A 351 7.05 -9.56 -18.76
C LEU A 351 6.57 -8.78 -19.99
N THR A 352 7.36 -7.82 -20.47
CA THR A 352 7.03 -7.03 -21.66
C THR A 352 7.04 -7.89 -22.92
N VAL A 353 8.02 -8.80 -23.06
CA VAL A 353 8.08 -9.74 -24.18
C VAL A 353 6.89 -10.70 -24.15
N ILE A 354 6.52 -11.23 -22.98
CA ILE A 354 5.34 -12.10 -22.84
C ILE A 354 4.07 -11.33 -23.22
N LEU A 355 3.94 -10.07 -22.79
CA LEU A 355 2.77 -9.23 -23.10
C LEU A 355 2.65 -8.99 -24.61
N ILE A 356 3.76 -8.67 -25.28
CA ILE A 356 3.78 -8.48 -26.73
C ILE A 356 3.40 -9.78 -27.44
N ALA A 357 3.95 -10.91 -27.02
CA ALA A 357 3.61 -12.22 -27.59
C ALA A 357 2.12 -12.54 -27.40
N GLU A 358 1.56 -12.28 -26.21
CA GLU A 358 0.13 -12.48 -25.92
C GLU A 358 -0.75 -11.59 -26.81
N ILE A 359 -0.43 -10.30 -26.94
CA ILE A 359 -1.15 -9.37 -27.82
C ILE A 359 -1.09 -9.85 -29.28
N ILE A 360 0.07 -10.30 -29.77
CA ILE A 360 0.23 -10.81 -31.13
C ILE A 360 -0.63 -12.07 -31.34
N VAL A 361 -0.58 -13.03 -30.41
CA VAL A 361 -1.36 -14.27 -30.49
C VAL A 361 -2.86 -13.97 -30.46
N VAL A 362 -3.33 -13.13 -29.54
CA VAL A 362 -4.74 -12.74 -29.43
C VAL A 362 -5.18 -11.99 -30.70
N ALA A 363 -4.43 -10.99 -31.16
CA ALA A 363 -4.74 -10.28 -32.40
C ALA A 363 -4.77 -11.23 -33.60
N TYR A 364 -3.82 -12.16 -33.70
CA TYR A 364 -3.77 -13.15 -34.77
C TYR A 364 -4.97 -14.11 -34.72
N LEU A 365 -5.35 -14.61 -33.54
CA LEU A 365 -6.45 -15.56 -33.38
C LEU A 365 -7.81 -14.91 -33.65
N PHE A 366 -8.01 -13.66 -33.22
CA PHE A 366 -9.29 -12.94 -33.35
C PHE A 366 -9.40 -12.05 -34.58
N SER A 367 -8.34 -11.92 -35.39
CA SER A 367 -8.39 -11.15 -36.65
C SER A 367 -9.35 -11.76 -37.68
N ASP A 368 -9.63 -13.05 -37.62
CA ASP A 368 -10.59 -13.73 -38.49
C ASP A 368 -11.37 -14.75 -37.64
N PRO A 369 -12.71 -14.65 -37.56
CA PRO A 369 -13.52 -15.56 -36.74
C PRO A 369 -13.34 -17.04 -37.12
N LYS A 370 -12.89 -17.35 -38.34
CA LYS A 370 -12.66 -18.72 -38.82
C LYS A 370 -11.35 -19.34 -38.33
N ARG A 371 -10.41 -18.56 -37.77
CA ARG A 371 -9.08 -19.06 -37.38
C ARG A 371 -9.11 -20.03 -36.21
N ILE A 372 -9.82 -19.69 -35.14
CA ILE A 372 -9.90 -20.55 -33.95
C ILE A 372 -10.54 -21.91 -34.33
N PRO A 373 -11.70 -21.95 -35.02
CA PRO A 373 -12.26 -23.22 -35.48
C PRO A 373 -11.33 -23.97 -36.42
N ALA A 374 -10.66 -23.30 -37.37
CA ALA A 374 -9.75 -23.96 -38.29
C ALA A 374 -8.53 -24.60 -37.59
N ILE A 375 -7.95 -23.94 -36.59
CA ILE A 375 -6.84 -24.48 -35.79
C ILE A 375 -7.32 -25.70 -34.99
N LEU A 376 -8.48 -25.59 -34.34
CA LEU A 376 -9.06 -26.67 -33.57
C LEU A 376 -9.39 -27.88 -34.44
N ILE A 377 -10.04 -27.66 -35.59
CA ILE A 377 -10.38 -28.72 -36.54
C ILE A 377 -9.12 -29.40 -37.06
N LYS A 378 -8.06 -28.65 -37.41
CA LYS A 378 -6.78 -29.26 -37.81
C LYS A 378 -6.18 -30.14 -36.72
N ALA A 379 -6.21 -29.69 -35.46
CA ALA A 379 -5.73 -30.48 -34.33
C ALA A 379 -6.56 -31.76 -34.13
N LEU A 380 -7.88 -31.67 -34.27
CA LEU A 380 -8.79 -32.82 -34.18
C LEU A 380 -8.60 -33.80 -35.34
N GLN A 381 -8.38 -33.31 -36.56
CA GLN A 381 -8.06 -34.14 -37.72
C GLN A 381 -6.73 -34.88 -37.53
N GLU A 382 -5.72 -34.23 -36.95
CA GLU A 382 -4.46 -34.90 -36.62
C GLU A 382 -4.68 -36.00 -35.59
N ALA A 383 -5.43 -35.73 -34.52
CA ALA A 383 -5.82 -36.74 -33.54
C ALA A 383 -6.61 -37.89 -34.19
N GLN A 384 -7.49 -37.59 -35.15
CA GLN A 384 -8.33 -38.60 -35.83
C GLN A 384 -7.50 -39.67 -36.54
N LYS A 385 -6.32 -39.33 -37.07
CA LYS A 385 -5.42 -40.28 -37.75
C LYS A 385 -4.94 -41.41 -36.83
N HIS A 386 -4.89 -41.17 -35.53
CA HIS A 386 -4.46 -42.15 -34.53
C HIS A 386 -5.65 -42.93 -33.94
N TYR A 387 -6.88 -42.66 -34.37
CA TYR A 387 -8.08 -43.33 -33.85
C TYR A 387 -8.01 -44.85 -34.05
N GLY A 388 -8.33 -45.61 -32.98
CA GLY A 388 -8.25 -47.07 -32.96
C GLY A 388 -6.83 -47.63 -32.74
N GLY A 389 -5.82 -46.76 -32.58
CA GLY A 389 -4.46 -47.16 -32.24
C GLY A 389 -4.36 -47.72 -30.82
N THR A 390 -3.46 -48.68 -30.61
CA THR A 390 -3.25 -49.34 -29.31
C THR A 390 -2.20 -48.65 -28.44
N ASP A 391 -1.45 -47.72 -29.02
CA ASP A 391 -0.45 -46.88 -28.35
C ASP A 391 -1.12 -45.74 -27.56
N ALA A 392 -0.34 -45.02 -26.75
CA ALA A 392 -0.88 -43.97 -25.86
C ALA A 392 -1.56 -42.83 -26.64
N GLU A 393 -1.01 -42.48 -27.81
CA GLU A 393 -1.58 -41.48 -28.72
C GLU A 393 -2.91 -41.98 -29.31
N GLY A 394 -2.98 -43.24 -29.74
CA GLY A 394 -4.19 -43.84 -30.29
C GLY A 394 -5.32 -44.02 -29.26
N GLN A 395 -4.99 -44.39 -28.02
CA GLN A 395 -5.97 -44.47 -26.93
C GLN A 395 -6.57 -43.09 -26.61
N THR A 396 -5.72 -42.06 -26.48
CA THR A 396 -6.13 -40.67 -26.22
C THR A 396 -6.97 -40.12 -27.37
N ALA A 397 -6.57 -40.37 -28.61
CA ALA A 397 -7.30 -39.98 -29.81
C ALA A 397 -8.68 -40.64 -29.88
N THR A 398 -8.73 -41.96 -29.64
CA THR A 398 -9.97 -42.76 -29.66
C THR A 398 -10.97 -42.23 -28.66
N ALA A 399 -10.51 -42.02 -27.43
CA ALA A 399 -11.31 -41.46 -26.38
C ALA A 399 -11.81 -40.07 -26.77
N THR A 400 -10.92 -39.15 -27.16
CA THR A 400 -11.27 -37.73 -27.42
C THR A 400 -12.37 -37.63 -28.47
N TRP A 401 -12.25 -38.43 -29.52
CA TRP A 401 -13.24 -38.51 -30.57
C TRP A 401 -14.57 -39.08 -30.08
N ASN A 402 -14.57 -40.13 -29.25
CA ASN A 402 -15.80 -40.72 -28.72
C ASN A 402 -16.66 -39.70 -27.96
N VAL A 403 -16.05 -38.81 -27.20
CA VAL A 403 -16.77 -37.73 -26.50
C VAL A 403 -17.19 -36.61 -27.45
N LEU A 404 -16.30 -36.20 -28.36
CA LEU A 404 -16.61 -35.18 -29.34
C LEU A 404 -17.83 -35.55 -30.20
N MET A 405 -17.92 -36.82 -30.59
CA MET A 405 -19.02 -37.34 -31.41
C MET A 405 -20.35 -37.48 -30.67
N THR A 406 -20.35 -37.38 -29.34
CA THR A 406 -21.56 -37.35 -28.51
C THR A 406 -21.90 -35.95 -28.00
N PHE A 407 -21.02 -34.98 -28.18
CA PHE A 407 -21.17 -33.63 -27.66
C PHE A 407 -22.28 -32.86 -28.40
N ASP A 408 -23.28 -32.39 -27.64
CA ASP A 408 -24.48 -31.71 -28.18
C ASP A 408 -25.19 -32.56 -29.26
N GLY A 409 -25.34 -33.87 -28.97
CA GLY A 409 -25.95 -34.89 -29.83
C GLY A 409 -24.94 -35.65 -30.71
N LEU A 410 -25.41 -36.65 -31.46
CA LEU A 410 -24.56 -37.49 -32.30
C LEU A 410 -24.02 -36.74 -33.53
N CYS A 411 -22.75 -36.98 -33.85
CA CYS A 411 -22.09 -36.61 -35.11
C CYS A 411 -20.96 -37.62 -35.41
N CYS A 412 -20.38 -37.58 -36.60
CA CYS A 412 -19.31 -38.52 -36.98
C CYS A 412 -18.27 -37.91 -37.92
N GLY A 413 -16.99 -38.01 -37.54
CA GLY A 413 -15.90 -37.37 -38.26
C GLY A 413 -15.99 -35.85 -38.21
N ILE A 414 -15.06 -35.15 -38.84
CA ILE A 414 -15.19 -33.70 -39.01
C ILE A 414 -16.27 -33.42 -40.04
N ASP A 415 -16.13 -34.04 -41.22
CA ASP A 415 -17.07 -33.89 -42.33
C ASP A 415 -17.76 -35.22 -42.67
N ASP A 416 -17.02 -36.33 -42.61
CA ASP A 416 -17.52 -37.63 -43.04
C ASP A 416 -16.85 -38.79 -42.25
N CYS A 417 -17.58 -39.89 -42.10
CA CYS A 417 -17.10 -41.11 -41.46
C CYS A 417 -15.94 -41.79 -42.21
N LYS A 418 -15.74 -41.47 -43.49
CA LYS A 418 -14.62 -41.95 -44.31
C LYS A 418 -13.27 -41.35 -43.92
N GLU A 419 -13.26 -40.34 -43.04
CA GLU A 419 -12.04 -39.69 -42.54
C GLU A 419 -11.30 -40.53 -41.50
N PHE A 420 -11.93 -41.57 -40.95
CA PHE A 420 -11.29 -42.48 -40.01
C PHE A 420 -10.30 -43.43 -40.70
N PRO A 421 -9.16 -43.76 -40.05
CA PRO A 421 -8.06 -44.52 -40.66
C PRO A 421 -8.45 -45.96 -41.01
N ASP A 422 -9.31 -46.59 -40.21
CA ASP A 422 -9.78 -47.96 -40.42
C ASP A 422 -11.30 -47.99 -40.62
N GLN A 423 -11.72 -48.20 -41.86
CA GLN A 423 -13.13 -48.28 -42.24
C GLN A 423 -13.82 -49.54 -41.72
N THR A 424 -13.07 -50.51 -41.19
CA THR A 424 -13.61 -51.73 -40.55
C THR A 424 -13.84 -51.57 -39.05
N LYS A 425 -13.31 -50.50 -38.44
CA LYS A 425 -13.43 -50.18 -37.02
C LYS A 425 -13.90 -48.73 -36.84
N LEU A 426 -15.15 -48.47 -37.25
CA LEU A 426 -15.75 -47.16 -37.04
C LEU A 426 -16.26 -46.98 -35.59
N PRO A 427 -16.28 -45.73 -35.09
CA PRO A 427 -17.00 -45.40 -33.86
C PRO A 427 -18.48 -45.76 -33.94
N LEU A 428 -19.07 -46.24 -32.84
CA LEU A 428 -20.50 -46.60 -32.78
C LEU A 428 -21.43 -45.40 -33.05
N GLN A 429 -20.97 -44.21 -32.67
CA GLN A 429 -21.64 -42.93 -32.88
C GLN A 429 -21.91 -42.69 -34.36
N CYS A 430 -21.00 -43.12 -35.24
CA CYS A 430 -21.15 -43.01 -36.69
C CYS A 430 -22.31 -43.83 -37.26
N CYS A 431 -22.70 -44.90 -36.56
CA CYS A 431 -23.87 -45.72 -36.87
C CYS A 431 -25.13 -45.26 -36.12
N GLY A 432 -25.12 -44.08 -35.50
CA GLY A 432 -26.26 -43.54 -34.75
C GLY A 432 -26.50 -44.23 -33.41
N LYS A 433 -25.48 -44.88 -32.84
CA LYS A 433 -25.57 -45.63 -31.59
C LYS A 433 -24.78 -44.97 -30.47
N TYR A 434 -25.31 -45.05 -29.26
CA TYR A 434 -24.62 -44.63 -28.04
C TYR A 434 -23.73 -45.76 -27.52
N PRO A 435 -22.65 -45.45 -26.78
CA PRO A 435 -21.62 -46.41 -26.37
C PRO A 435 -22.12 -47.60 -25.52
N ASN A 436 -23.35 -47.53 -24.99
CA ASN A 436 -23.95 -48.57 -24.14
C ASN A 436 -24.66 -49.69 -24.93
N ASP A 437 -24.70 -49.62 -26.26
CA ASP A 437 -25.35 -50.61 -27.13
C ASP A 437 -24.40 -51.77 -27.48
N THR A 438 -24.39 -52.80 -26.62
CA THR A 438 -23.42 -53.92 -26.63
C THR A 438 -23.54 -54.90 -27.82
N SER A 439 -24.50 -54.70 -28.73
CA SER A 439 -24.80 -55.63 -29.82
C SER A 439 -24.46 -55.13 -31.24
N ALA A 440 -23.62 -54.11 -31.39
CA ALA A 440 -23.36 -53.52 -32.71
C ALA A 440 -21.88 -53.31 -33.01
N THR A 441 -21.41 -53.82 -34.14
CA THR A 441 -20.16 -53.39 -34.77
C THR A 441 -20.49 -52.43 -35.90
N CYS A 442 -19.87 -51.24 -35.90
CA CYS A 442 -19.97 -50.28 -37.00
C CYS A 442 -18.79 -50.57 -37.96
N THR A 443 -19.04 -51.40 -38.96
CA THR A 443 -18.00 -51.89 -39.90
C THR A 443 -18.04 -51.20 -41.26
N THR A 444 -19.05 -50.39 -41.55
CA THR A 444 -19.13 -49.57 -42.76
C THR A 444 -19.85 -48.27 -42.48
N CYS A 445 -19.44 -47.19 -43.15
CA CYS A 445 -20.19 -45.94 -43.19
C CYS A 445 -21.63 -46.17 -43.65
N PRO A 446 -22.66 -45.80 -42.85
CA PRO A 446 -24.05 -46.01 -43.23
C PRO A 446 -24.45 -45.19 -44.46
N THR A 447 -25.10 -45.84 -45.43
CA THR A 447 -25.62 -45.18 -46.65
C THR A 447 -27.06 -44.67 -46.49
N SER A 448 -27.82 -45.25 -45.55
CA SER A 448 -29.14 -44.78 -45.12
C SER A 448 -29.05 -44.09 -43.76
N ASN A 449 -29.58 -42.87 -43.64
CA ASN A 449 -29.51 -42.03 -42.44
C ASN A 449 -28.09 -41.85 -41.85
N PRO A 450 -27.11 -41.35 -42.63
CA PRO A 450 -25.78 -41.05 -42.11
C PRO A 450 -25.84 -39.95 -41.04
N GLN A 451 -25.00 -40.07 -40.01
CA GLN A 451 -24.83 -39.00 -39.04
C GLN A 451 -24.12 -37.80 -39.68
N PRO A 452 -24.49 -36.56 -39.31
CA PRO A 452 -23.80 -35.38 -39.82
C PRO A 452 -22.36 -35.29 -39.28
N GLY A 453 -21.48 -34.61 -40.01
CA GLY A 453 -20.14 -34.28 -39.54
C GLY A 453 -20.15 -33.35 -38.32
N CYS A 454 -19.12 -33.43 -37.48
CA CYS A 454 -19.01 -32.62 -36.27
C CYS A 454 -18.56 -31.16 -36.53
N ARG A 455 -18.14 -30.79 -37.74
CA ARG A 455 -17.62 -29.45 -38.08
C ARG A 455 -18.52 -28.32 -37.62
N GLU A 456 -19.79 -28.33 -38.01
CA GLU A 456 -20.72 -27.23 -37.72
C GLU A 456 -20.94 -27.06 -36.20
N LYS A 457 -20.99 -28.19 -35.47
CA LYS A 457 -21.10 -28.17 -34.00
C LYS A 457 -19.86 -27.57 -33.34
N ILE A 458 -18.66 -27.98 -33.78
CA ILE A 458 -17.39 -27.44 -33.28
C ILE A 458 -17.31 -25.95 -33.55
N GLU A 459 -17.62 -25.52 -34.76
CA GLU A 459 -17.64 -24.12 -35.15
C GLU A 459 -18.63 -23.33 -34.29
N LYS A 460 -19.87 -23.80 -34.14
CA LYS A 460 -20.90 -23.17 -33.31
C LYS A 460 -20.44 -23.04 -31.85
N PHE A 461 -19.92 -24.11 -31.25
CA PHE A 461 -19.39 -24.09 -29.88
C PHE A 461 -18.27 -23.05 -29.72
N VAL A 462 -17.34 -23.00 -30.68
CA VAL A 462 -16.26 -22.00 -30.67
C VAL A 462 -16.82 -20.58 -30.82
N TYR A 463 -17.77 -20.34 -31.71
CA TYR A 463 -18.37 -19.01 -31.90
C TYR A 463 -19.13 -18.52 -30.67
N GLU A 464 -19.87 -19.40 -30.00
CA GLU A 464 -20.61 -19.08 -28.78
C GLU A 464 -19.65 -18.72 -27.63
N ASN A 465 -18.52 -19.41 -27.52
CA ASN A 465 -17.54 -19.22 -26.45
C ASN A 465 -16.39 -18.25 -26.80
N ALA A 466 -16.22 -17.86 -28.07
CA ALA A 466 -15.15 -16.99 -28.52
C ALA A 466 -15.15 -15.63 -27.81
N LYS A 467 -16.35 -15.08 -27.50
CA LYS A 467 -16.46 -13.85 -26.71
C LYS A 467 -15.88 -14.02 -25.32
N THR A 468 -16.20 -15.13 -24.64
CA THR A 468 -15.68 -15.44 -23.30
C THR A 468 -14.16 -15.57 -23.32
N ILE A 469 -13.61 -16.30 -24.30
CA ILE A 469 -12.16 -16.46 -24.46
C ILE A 469 -11.50 -15.09 -24.70
N MET A 470 -12.08 -14.27 -25.58
CA MET A 470 -11.60 -12.91 -25.85
C MET A 470 -11.58 -12.04 -24.58
N TYR A 471 -12.66 -12.07 -23.79
CA TYR A 471 -12.72 -11.30 -22.54
C TYR A 471 -11.67 -11.77 -21.53
N VAL A 472 -11.47 -13.09 -21.38
CA VAL A 472 -10.45 -13.65 -20.50
C VAL A 472 -9.05 -13.21 -20.94
N SER A 473 -8.75 -13.27 -22.23
CA SER A 473 -7.46 -12.80 -22.78
C SER A 473 -7.25 -11.29 -22.59
N ILE A 474 -8.27 -10.46 -22.80
CA ILE A 474 -8.16 -9.01 -22.58
C ILE A 474 -7.89 -8.70 -21.10
N VAL A 475 -8.58 -9.38 -20.18
CA VAL A 475 -8.35 -9.22 -18.74
C VAL A 475 -6.93 -9.64 -18.36
N ALA A 476 -6.42 -10.75 -18.91
CA ALA A 476 -5.04 -11.19 -18.68
C ALA A 476 -4.02 -10.14 -19.15
N ILE A 477 -4.17 -9.61 -20.37
CA ILE A 477 -3.33 -8.54 -20.92
C ILE A 477 -3.35 -7.30 -20.02
N ILE A 478 -4.54 -6.87 -19.54
CA ILE A 478 -4.67 -5.71 -18.64
C ILE A 478 -3.96 -5.97 -17.32
N LEU A 479 -4.17 -7.14 -16.71
CA LEU A 479 -3.53 -7.52 -15.45
C LEU A 479 -2.01 -7.56 -15.58
N GLN A 480 -1.50 -8.08 -16.70
CA GLN A 480 -0.07 -8.12 -16.99
C GLN A 480 0.51 -6.72 -17.25
N ALA A 481 -0.21 -5.85 -17.96
CA ALA A 481 0.19 -4.47 -18.16
C ALA A 481 0.24 -3.69 -16.82
N LEU A 482 -0.74 -3.91 -15.94
CA LEU A 482 -0.75 -3.35 -14.58
C LEU A 482 0.44 -3.85 -13.76
N LEU A 483 0.77 -5.14 -13.85
CA LEU A 483 1.95 -5.71 -13.21
C LEU A 483 3.24 -5.04 -13.70
N ILE A 484 3.40 -4.85 -15.01
CA ILE A 484 4.55 -4.13 -15.59
C ILE A 484 4.60 -2.69 -15.10
N ALA A 485 3.48 -1.98 -15.03
CA ALA A 485 3.42 -0.62 -14.52
C ALA A 485 3.90 -0.55 -13.05
N VAL A 486 3.49 -1.49 -12.20
CA VAL A 486 3.97 -1.60 -10.82
C VAL A 486 5.48 -1.87 -10.75
N VAL A 487 6.01 -2.74 -11.63
CA VAL A 487 7.45 -3.01 -11.73
C VAL A 487 8.22 -1.76 -12.13
N VAL A 488 7.77 -1.02 -13.15
CA VAL A 488 8.42 0.21 -13.61
C VAL A 488 8.39 1.29 -12.53
N LEU A 489 7.25 1.48 -11.86
CA LEU A 489 7.15 2.38 -10.71
C LEU A 489 8.13 1.98 -9.59
N THR A 490 8.31 0.68 -9.37
CA THR A 490 9.29 0.15 -8.39
C THR A 490 10.75 0.37 -8.82
N ILE A 491 11.04 0.47 -10.13
CA ILE A 491 12.38 0.80 -10.65
C ILE A 491 12.66 2.31 -10.52
N CYS A 492 11.63 3.15 -10.66
CA CYS A 492 11.74 4.61 -10.60
C CYS A 492 11.77 5.17 -9.16
N CYS A 493 11.38 4.37 -8.16
CA CYS A 493 11.36 4.72 -6.73
C CYS A 493 12.41 3.94 -5.94
#